data_AF-A0A530QLJ2-F1
#
_entry.id   AF-A0A530QLJ2-F1
#
_cell.length_a   1.000
_cell.length_b   1.000
_cell.length_c   1.000
_cell.angle_alpha   90.00
_cell.angle_beta   90.00
_cell.angle_gamma   90.00
#
_symmetry.space_group_name_H-M   'P 1'
#
loop_
_entity.id
_entity.type
_entity.pdbx_description
1 polymer ?
#
loop_
_entity_poly.entity_id
_entity_poly.type
_entity_poly.pdbx_seq_one_letter_code
_entity_poly.pdbx_strand_id
1 'polypeptide(L)'
;MSAVAHELPAAAVNKLPPQAINAKLAALIASAAVFFGVLLSGFVIDEPAPYDLFMVCLIAVWALFGLRISRAAVPLLVLLIVMNIGGMISMTQMANLANTPLYLAVSMF
;
A
#
# COMPACT_ATOMS: atom_id res chain seq x y z
N MET A 1 -57.30 -28.38 -3.01
CA MET A 1 -56.92 -27.23 -2.18
C MET A 1 -55.41 -27.08 -2.27
N SER A 2 -54.96 -26.25 -3.21
CA SER A 2 -53.56 -25.95 -3.53
C SER A 2 -53.39 -24.45 -3.33
N ALA A 3 -52.66 -24.05 -2.28
CA ALA A 3 -52.12 -22.69 -2.12
C ALA A 3 -51.37 -22.59 -0.76
N VAL A 4 -50.30 -23.36 -0.59
CA VAL A 4 -49.21 -22.97 0.32
C VAL A 4 -47.88 -23.23 -0.39
N ALA A 5 -47.78 -22.70 -1.62
CA ALA A 5 -46.50 -22.19 -2.05
C ALA A 5 -46.29 -20.91 -1.24
N HIS A 6 -45.67 -21.08 -0.07
CA HIS A 6 -45.14 -20.00 0.74
C HIS A 6 -44.07 -19.32 -0.11
N GLU A 7 -44.48 -18.41 -0.99
CA GLU A 7 -43.59 -17.55 -1.74
C GLU A 7 -42.82 -16.72 -0.72
N LEU A 8 -41.63 -17.21 -0.37
CA LEU A 8 -40.57 -16.32 0.09
C LEU A 8 -40.44 -15.27 -1.01
N PRO A 9 -40.76 -14.00 -0.73
CA PRO A 9 -40.74 -12.97 -1.75
C PRO A 9 -39.34 -12.98 -2.37
N ALA A 10 -39.26 -13.14 -3.68
CA ALA A 10 -38.02 -13.09 -4.45
C ALA A 10 -37.21 -11.79 -4.17
N ALA A 11 -37.83 -10.79 -3.55
CA ALA A 11 -37.22 -9.58 -3.01
C ALA A 11 -36.18 -9.82 -1.89
N ALA A 12 -36.16 -10.99 -1.26
CA ALA A 12 -35.17 -11.35 -0.23
C ALA A 12 -33.86 -11.93 -0.79
N VAL A 13 -33.75 -12.13 -2.12
CA VAL A 13 -32.64 -12.91 -2.71
C VAL A 13 -31.32 -12.14 -2.77
N ASN A 14 -31.28 -10.81 -2.96
CA ASN A 14 -30.01 -10.08 -2.95
C ASN A 14 -30.20 -8.56 -2.97
N LYS A 15 -30.24 -7.90 -1.81
CA LYS A 15 -30.10 -6.44 -1.74
C LYS A 15 -29.11 -6.06 -0.65
N LEU A 16 -27.84 -6.44 -0.83
CA LEU A 16 -26.78 -5.79 -0.08
C LEU A 16 -26.88 -4.27 -0.33
N PRO A 17 -26.84 -3.43 0.72
CA PRO A 17 -26.92 -1.99 0.54
C PRO A 17 -25.75 -1.53 -0.35
N PRO A 18 -25.95 -0.55 -1.25
CA PRO A 18 -24.89 -0.10 -2.16
C PRO A 18 -23.59 0.30 -1.44
N GLN A 19 -23.72 0.80 -0.21
CA GLN A 19 -22.60 1.15 0.66
C GLN A 19 -21.72 -0.07 1.01
N ALA A 20 -22.32 -1.23 1.29
CA ALA A 20 -21.57 -2.46 1.60
C ALA A 20 -20.85 -2.99 0.36
N ILE A 21 -21.46 -2.87 -0.82
CA ILE A 21 -20.85 -3.25 -2.10
C ILE A 21 -19.62 -2.37 -2.38
N ASN A 22 -19.78 -1.05 -2.28
CA ASN A 22 -18.68 -0.10 -2.50
C ASN A 22 -17.54 -0.28 -1.49
N ALA A 23 -17.84 -0.52 -0.22
CA ALA A 23 -16.84 -0.82 0.80
C ALA A 23 -16.06 -2.10 0.48
N LYS A 24 -16.73 -3.15 0.02
CA LYS A 24 -16.06 -4.40 -0.37
C LYS A 24 -15.21 -4.23 -1.63
N LEU A 25 -15.70 -3.46 -2.61
CA LEU A 25 -14.93 -3.13 -3.82
C LEU A 25 -13.65 -2.37 -3.47
N ALA A 26 -13.75 -1.34 -2.63
CA ALA A 26 -12.58 -0.59 -2.16
C ALA A 26 -11.58 -1.48 -1.41
N ALA A 27 -12.07 -2.38 -0.55
CA ALA A 27 -11.21 -3.35 0.13
C ALA A 27 -10.49 -4.30 -0.86
N LEU A 28 -11.18 -4.75 -1.91
CA LEU A 28 -10.61 -5.62 -2.93
C LEU A 28 -9.55 -4.90 -3.78
N ILE A 29 -9.80 -3.63 -4.14
CA ILE A 29 -8.82 -2.77 -4.83
C ILE A 29 -7.59 -2.57 -3.94
N ALA A 30 -7.76 -2.29 -2.65
CA ALA A 30 -6.65 -2.12 -1.72
C ALA A 30 -5.81 -3.41 -1.59
N SER A 31 -6.47 -4.58 -1.48
CA SER A 31 -5.77 -5.87 -1.47
C SER A 31 -5.03 -6.14 -2.78
N ALA A 32 -5.63 -5.82 -3.92
CA ALA A 32 -5.01 -5.97 -5.23
C ALA A 32 -3.78 -5.05 -5.39
N ALA A 33 -3.86 -3.82 -4.89
CA ALA A 33 -2.74 -2.88 -4.89
C ALA A 33 -1.56 -3.41 -4.06
N VAL A 34 -1.82 -3.94 -2.86
CA VAL A 34 -0.76 -4.57 -2.03
C VAL A 34 -0.17 -5.80 -2.73
N PHE A 35 -1.03 -6.67 -3.27
CA PHE A 35 -0.58 -7.85 -4.01
C PHE A 35 0.31 -7.47 -5.20
N PHE A 36 -0.09 -6.47 -5.97
CA PHE A 36 0.68 -5.99 -7.12
C PHE A 36 2.03 -5.40 -6.68
N GLY A 37 2.06 -4.68 -5.55
CA GLY A 37 3.31 -4.27 -4.92
C GLY A 37 4.24 -5.44 -4.61
N VAL A 38 3.76 -6.45 -3.89
CA VAL A 38 4.55 -7.65 -3.57
C VAL A 38 4.99 -8.41 -4.84
N LEU A 39 4.17 -8.44 -5.88
CA LEU A 39 4.55 -9.01 -7.17
C LEU A 39 5.72 -8.24 -7.80
N LEU A 40 5.65 -6.91 -7.80
CA LEU A 40 6.68 -6.05 -8.37
C LEU A 40 8.00 -6.09 -7.58
N SER A 41 7.97 -6.43 -6.29
CA SER A 41 9.18 -6.48 -5.45
C SER A 41 10.17 -7.58 -5.87
N GLY A 42 9.74 -8.53 -6.71
CA GLY A 42 10.61 -9.56 -7.28
C GLY A 42 11.47 -9.10 -8.47
N PHE A 43 11.23 -7.89 -9.00
CA PHE A 43 11.91 -7.38 -10.19
C PHE A 43 12.84 -6.23 -9.81
N VAL A 44 14.14 -6.51 -9.65
CA VAL A 44 15.17 -5.50 -9.37
C VAL A 44 16.33 -5.70 -10.34
N ILE A 45 16.23 -5.08 -11.52
CA ILE A 45 17.26 -5.16 -12.56
C ILE A 45 18.19 -3.94 -12.50
N ASP A 46 17.58 -2.76 -12.43
CA ASP A 46 18.24 -1.47 -12.26
C ASP A 46 17.37 -0.61 -11.34
N GLU A 47 18.00 0.27 -10.57
CA GLU A 47 17.29 1.13 -9.63
C GLU A 47 16.89 2.47 -10.28
N PRO A 48 15.72 3.02 -9.93
CA PRO A 48 14.73 2.48 -8.98
C PRO A 48 13.94 1.31 -9.53
N ALA A 49 13.66 0.32 -8.68
CA ALA A 49 12.88 -0.84 -9.08
C ALA A 49 11.42 -0.46 -9.41
N PRO A 50 10.71 -1.24 -10.24
CA PRO A 50 9.28 -1.06 -10.49
C PRO A 50 8.45 -0.98 -9.20
N TYR A 51 8.84 -1.74 -8.17
CA TYR A 51 8.20 -1.71 -6.85
C TYR A 51 8.33 -0.35 -6.16
N ASP A 52 9.52 0.27 -6.19
CA ASP A 52 9.77 1.54 -5.50
C ASP A 52 8.86 2.64 -6.09
N LEU A 53 8.84 2.74 -7.42
CA LEU A 53 7.98 3.68 -8.14
C LEU A 53 6.49 3.46 -7.84
N PHE A 54 6.05 2.19 -7.81
CA PHE A 54 4.67 1.85 -7.47
C PHE A 54 4.33 2.23 -6.03
N MET A 55 5.22 1.94 -5.07
CA MET A 55 5.01 2.22 -3.66
C MET A 55 5.05 3.72 -3.34
N VAL A 56 5.93 4.50 -3.98
CA VAL A 56 5.91 5.98 -3.89
C VAL A 56 4.51 6.50 -4.20
N CYS A 57 3.94 6.09 -5.35
CA CYS A 57 2.61 6.50 -5.78
C CYS A 57 1.52 6.01 -4.82
N LEU A 58 1.57 4.74 -4.40
CA LEU A 58 0.55 4.15 -3.53
C LEU A 58 0.53 4.79 -2.14
N ILE A 59 1.71 5.02 -1.56
CA ILE A 59 1.85 5.70 -0.25
C ILE A 59 1.35 7.15 -0.36
N ALA A 60 1.68 7.86 -1.45
CA ALA A 60 1.17 9.22 -1.67
C ALA A 60 -0.36 9.26 -1.72
N VAL A 61 -0.98 8.33 -2.46
CA VAL A 61 -2.44 8.19 -2.51
C VAL A 61 -3.00 7.90 -1.12
N TRP A 62 -2.47 6.91 -0.40
CA TRP A 62 -2.98 6.61 0.94
C TRP A 62 -2.75 7.73 1.95
N ALA A 63 -1.65 8.47 1.86
CA ALA A 63 -1.40 9.63 2.72
C ALA A 63 -2.52 10.68 2.57
N LEU A 64 -3.00 10.92 1.34
CA LEU A 64 -4.11 11.83 1.06
C LEU A 64 -5.47 11.31 1.57
N PHE A 65 -5.68 10.00 1.59
CA PHE A 65 -6.95 9.37 1.98
C PHE A 65 -6.97 8.77 3.40
N GLY A 66 -5.94 9.06 4.22
CA GLY A 66 -5.89 8.67 5.64
C GLY A 66 -5.11 7.40 5.94
N LEU A 67 -3.84 7.34 5.53
CA LEU A 67 -2.89 6.26 5.85
C LEU A 67 -2.85 6.02 7.36
N ARG A 68 -3.08 4.77 7.77
CA ARG A 68 -3.00 4.34 9.18
C ARG A 68 -1.82 3.42 9.38
N ILE A 69 -0.81 3.91 10.11
CA ILE A 69 0.36 3.12 10.47
C ILE A 69 0.05 2.35 11.75
N SER A 70 0.24 1.03 11.73
CA SER A 70 0.06 0.19 12.91
C SER A 70 1.04 0.60 14.02
N ARG A 71 0.57 0.66 15.27
CA ARG A 71 1.41 0.96 16.44
C ARG A 71 2.63 0.03 16.55
N ALA A 72 2.49 -1.21 16.09
CA ALA A 72 3.57 -2.19 16.08
C ALA A 72 4.66 -1.88 15.02
N ALA A 73 4.31 -1.18 13.94
CA ALA A 73 5.25 -0.80 12.88
C ALA A 73 6.00 0.51 13.20
N VAL A 74 5.48 1.32 14.14
CA VAL A 74 6.07 2.63 14.48
C VAL A 74 7.54 2.53 14.91
N PRO A 75 7.98 1.60 15.78
CA PRO A 75 9.39 1.51 16.16
C PRO A 75 10.31 1.25 14.96
N LEU A 76 9.90 0.36 14.05
CA LEU A 76 10.66 0.07 12.84
C LEU A 76 10.76 1.29 11.93
N LEU A 77 9.65 2.00 11.72
CA LEU A 77 9.61 3.22 10.93
C LEU A 77 10.52 4.31 11.51
N VAL A 78 10.50 4.49 12.83
CA VAL A 78 11.38 5.46 13.51
C VAL A 78 12.85 5.10 13.27
N LEU A 79 13.23 3.84 13.45
CA LEU A 79 14.61 3.39 13.18
C LEU A 79 14.99 3.60 11.71
N LEU A 80 14.10 3.29 10.78
CA LEU A 80 14.32 3.48 9.34
C LEU A 80 14.57 4.95 8.98
N ILE A 81 13.76 5.85 9.55
CA ILE A 81 13.91 7.30 9.35
C ILE A 81 15.23 7.80 9.97
N VAL A 82 15.54 7.37 11.20
CA VAL A 82 16.79 7.76 11.89
C VAL A 82 18.01 7.27 11.10
N MET A 83 17.99 6.03 10.60
CA MET A 83 19.02 5.49 9.73
C MET A 83 19.21 6.36 8.49
N ASN A 84 18.12 6.74 7.82
CA ASN A 84 18.16 7.58 6.63
C ASN A 84 18.69 8.99 6.91
N ILE A 85 18.30 9.61 8.02
CA ILE A 85 18.84 10.90 8.46
C ILE A 85 20.35 10.79 8.72
N GLY A 86 20.80 9.73 9.38
CA GLY A 86 22.23 9.45 9.56
C GLY A 86 22.97 9.31 8.22
N GLY A 87 22.36 8.63 7.25
CA GLY A 87 22.87 8.55 5.87
C GLY A 87 22.99 9.92 5.19
N MET A 88 21.96 10.78 5.32
CA MET A 88 22.00 12.15 4.81
C MET A 88 23.14 12.97 5.41
N ILE A 89 23.37 12.84 6.71
CA ILE A 89 24.48 13.52 7.40
C ILE A 89 25.83 12.99 6.88
N SER A 90 25.98 11.67 6.74
CA SER A 90 27.20 11.04 6.23
C SER A 90 27.55 11.50 4.81
N MET A 91 26.55 11.65 3.93
CA MET A 91 26.74 12.12 2.55
C MET A 91 27.43 13.49 2.48
N THR A 92 27.25 14.35 3.47
CA THR A 92 27.92 15.67 3.51
C THR A 92 29.45 15.59 3.61
N GLN A 93 29.99 14.44 4.02
CA GLN A 93 31.43 14.20 4.16
C GLN A 93 32.03 13.49 2.94
N MET A 94 31.22 13.13 1.94
CA MET A 94 31.68 12.40 0.76
C MET A 94 32.22 13.36 -0.30
N ALA A 95 33.41 13.07 -0.83
CA ALA A 95 34.02 13.86 -1.91
C ALA A 95 33.30 13.67 -3.26
N ASN A 96 32.61 12.55 -3.45
CA ASN A 96 31.79 12.26 -4.62
C ASN A 96 30.57 11.45 -4.16
N LEU A 97 29.38 11.94 -4.50
CA LEU A 97 28.11 11.34 -4.07
C LEU A 97 27.67 10.20 -4.99
N ALA A 98 28.09 10.16 -6.26
CA ALA A 98 27.65 9.16 -7.25
C ALA A 98 26.15 8.81 -7.13
N ASN A 99 25.82 7.53 -6.95
CA ASN A 99 24.45 7.05 -6.78
C ASN A 99 23.98 6.99 -5.32
N THR A 100 24.79 7.45 -4.36
CA THR A 100 24.45 7.40 -2.92
C THR A 100 23.12 8.08 -2.59
N PRO A 101 22.75 9.25 -3.19
CA PRO A 101 21.44 9.84 -2.96
C PRO A 101 20.28 8.96 -3.43
N LEU A 102 20.45 8.25 -4.54
CA LEU A 102 19.45 7.32 -5.08
C LEU A 102 19.27 6.13 -4.14
N TYR A 103 20.36 5.47 -3.73
CA TYR A 103 20.30 4.35 -2.79
C TYR A 103 19.69 4.74 -1.44
N LEU A 104 19.95 5.96 -0.97
CA LEU A 104 19.32 6.44 0.25
C LEU A 104 17.81 6.64 0.07
N ALA A 105 17.37 7.19 -1.07
CA ALA A 105 15.95 7.32 -1.38
C ALA A 105 15.24 5.96 -1.50
N VAL A 106 15.86 4.99 -2.19
CA VAL A 106 15.32 3.63 -2.37
C VAL A 106 15.26 2.87 -1.04
N SER A 107 16.16 3.15 -0.09
CA SER A 107 16.15 2.50 1.23
C SER A 107 14.88 2.73 2.07
N MET A 108 14.00 3.64 1.67
CA MET A 108 12.71 3.88 2.31
C MET A 108 11.60 2.89 1.91
N PHE A 109 11.87 2.00 0.95
CA PHE A 109 10.94 1.03 0.40
C PHE A 109 11.36 -0.41 0.70
#